data_AF-A0A257RNI4-F1
#
_entry.id   AF-A0A257RNI4-F1
#
_cell.length_a   1.000
_cell.length_b   1.000
_cell.length_c   1.000
_cell.angle_alpha   90.00
_cell.angle_beta   90.00
_cell.angle_gamma   90.00
#
_symmetry.space_group_name_H-M   'P 1'
#
loop_
_entity.id
_entity.type
_entity.pdbx_description
1 polymer ?
#
loop_
_entity_poly.entity_id
_entity_poly.type
_entity_poly.pdbx_seq_one_letter_code
_entity_poly.pdbx_strand_id
1 'polypeptide(L)'
;MTTEACLAYLESNKLPDGLMDDLKVHMAALEKKTGKGFGNAKNPLLVSVRSGSAMSMPGMMDTILNLGLNEVSLQGLIKQTSNPRFGYDAYRRFIQLFGKIALGIDDEHFDAKMTAVKRKYDARLDLDLSADNLKELAGEFLEIVKRHTGKPFPQDPHDQLWGAIGAVFGSWMNQRAITYRRLHEIPANWGTAVTVQAMVFGNMGDDCATGVCFTRDPSTGLNEFYGEYLPNAQGEDVVAGIRTPRPLSNSYAKPGELSMEATLPEAYAELNRVRETLERHYHDMQDIEFTIQRNKLYMLQTRNGKRTANASVRIAVEMAQAGLIDQREAIMRVNPQSLDQLLHPTLDPKAVRKRLAKGLPASPGAASGLVVFSADEAEMRAQKGEAVILVRIETSPEDIHGMHAARGILTTRGGMTSHAAVVARGMGRPCVAGAGGIHVDYGTKTLTAGGVSVRAGDTITLDGATGEIFAGFVPMIEPALSGDFAILMGWADEIRRLKVRANAETPLDAETARKFGAEGIGLSRTEHMFFDPERIGA
;
A
#
# COMPACT_ATOMS: atom_id res chain seq x y z
N MET A 1 -24.71 4.45 -6.47
CA MET A 1 -25.05 3.74 -7.73
C MET A 1 -24.41 2.37 -7.73
N THR A 2 -25.09 1.36 -8.28
CA THR A 2 -24.69 -0.04 -8.19
C THR A 2 -23.62 -0.43 -9.22
N THR A 3 -23.00 -1.59 -9.02
CA THR A 3 -22.07 -2.21 -9.96
C THR A 3 -22.76 -2.67 -11.24
N GLU A 4 -24.03 -3.06 -11.18
CA GLU A 4 -24.85 -3.41 -12.36
C GLU A 4 -24.99 -2.22 -13.31
N ALA A 5 -25.20 -1.02 -12.78
CA ALA A 5 -25.25 0.21 -13.58
C ALA A 5 -23.90 0.48 -14.29
N CYS A 6 -22.77 0.12 -13.65
CA CYS A 6 -21.46 0.20 -14.29
C CYS A 6 -21.35 -0.77 -15.47
N LEU A 7 -21.76 -2.03 -15.29
CA LEU A 7 -21.69 -3.03 -16.36
C LEU A 7 -22.56 -2.64 -17.55
N ALA A 8 -23.79 -2.21 -17.31
CA ALA A 8 -24.69 -1.70 -18.36
C ALA A 8 -24.11 -0.47 -19.08
N TYR A 9 -23.45 0.43 -18.34
CA TYR A 9 -22.72 1.56 -18.93
C TYR A 9 -21.56 1.10 -19.82
N LEU A 10 -20.76 0.14 -19.37
CA LEU A 10 -19.60 -0.36 -20.13
C LEU A 10 -20.00 -1.11 -21.41
N GLU A 11 -21.18 -1.72 -21.44
CA GLU A 11 -21.71 -2.40 -22.65
C GLU A 11 -22.21 -1.41 -23.71
N SER A 12 -22.81 -0.30 -23.28
CA SER A 12 -23.54 0.62 -24.17
C SER A 12 -22.90 2.00 -24.34
N ASN A 13 -21.89 2.33 -23.53
CA ASN A 13 -21.36 3.68 -23.30
C ASN A 13 -22.46 4.72 -23.02
N LYS A 14 -23.57 4.28 -22.44
CA LYS A 14 -24.71 5.11 -22.05
C LYS A 14 -25.13 4.77 -20.63
N LEU A 15 -25.55 5.79 -19.89
CA LEU A 15 -26.11 5.55 -18.57
C LEU A 15 -27.44 4.79 -18.72
N PRO A 16 -27.74 3.83 -17.82
CA PRO A 16 -29.02 3.13 -17.82
C PRO A 16 -30.21 4.10 -17.79
N ASP A 17 -31.28 3.75 -18.51
CA ASP A 17 -32.52 4.51 -18.53
C ASP A 17 -33.07 4.67 -17.10
N GLY A 18 -33.60 5.85 -16.77
CA GLY A 18 -34.13 6.18 -15.45
C GLY A 18 -33.09 6.56 -14.39
N LEU A 19 -31.81 6.17 -14.54
CA LEU A 19 -30.77 6.46 -13.55
C LEU A 19 -30.61 7.97 -13.28
N MET A 20 -30.82 8.78 -14.32
CA MET A 20 -30.73 10.23 -14.27
C MET A 20 -31.82 10.85 -13.39
N ASP A 21 -33.04 10.33 -13.48
CA ASP A 21 -34.17 10.84 -12.72
C ASP A 21 -34.07 10.39 -11.25
N ASP A 22 -33.65 9.14 -11.01
CA ASP A 22 -33.30 8.66 -9.68
C ASP A 22 -32.22 9.53 -9.03
N LEU A 23 -31.16 9.89 -9.80
CA LEU A 23 -30.10 10.71 -9.24
C LEU A 23 -30.59 12.11 -8.89
N LYS A 24 -31.48 12.72 -9.69
CA LYS A 24 -32.09 14.01 -9.33
C LYS A 24 -32.87 13.92 -8.02
N VAL A 25 -33.65 12.85 -7.81
CA VAL A 25 -34.40 12.61 -6.56
C VAL A 25 -33.45 12.52 -5.36
N HIS A 26 -32.36 11.74 -5.50
CA HIS A 26 -31.38 11.58 -4.43
C HIS A 26 -30.56 12.84 -4.16
N MET A 27 -30.23 13.61 -5.21
CA MET A 27 -29.57 14.91 -5.06
C MET A 27 -30.47 15.91 -4.33
N ALA A 28 -31.77 15.97 -4.66
CA ALA A 28 -32.72 16.81 -3.94
C ALA A 28 -32.85 16.41 -2.45
N ALA A 29 -32.82 15.11 -2.15
CA ALA A 29 -32.78 14.63 -0.77
C ALA A 29 -31.48 15.05 -0.04
N LEU A 30 -30.34 15.04 -0.75
CA LEU A 30 -29.05 15.49 -0.21
C LEU A 30 -29.04 17.00 0.05
N GLU A 31 -29.59 17.80 -0.86
CA GLU A 31 -29.81 19.24 -0.68
C GLU A 31 -30.65 19.52 0.57
N LYS A 32 -31.80 18.83 0.70
CA LYS A 32 -32.67 18.95 1.88
C LYS A 32 -31.96 18.59 3.18
N LYS A 33 -31.18 17.49 3.19
CA LYS A 33 -30.46 17.03 4.39
C LYS A 33 -29.32 17.96 4.79
N THR A 34 -28.65 18.57 3.82
CA THR A 34 -27.51 19.47 4.05
C THR A 34 -27.93 20.94 4.23
N GLY A 35 -29.14 21.31 3.80
CA GLY A 35 -29.61 22.69 3.71
C GLY A 35 -28.90 23.51 2.61
N LYS A 36 -28.15 22.86 1.72
CA LYS A 36 -27.38 23.46 0.62
C LYS A 36 -28.07 23.20 -0.71
N GLY A 37 -27.76 24.00 -1.74
CA GLY A 37 -28.31 23.81 -3.10
C GLY A 37 -27.22 23.54 -4.14
N PHE A 38 -27.41 22.54 -4.98
CA PHE A 38 -26.49 22.14 -6.04
C PHE A 38 -26.48 23.21 -7.15
N GLY A 39 -25.34 23.87 -7.33
CA GLY A 39 -25.23 25.07 -8.19
C GLY A 39 -25.72 26.38 -7.58
N ASN A 40 -26.07 26.42 -6.29
CA ASN A 40 -26.61 27.62 -5.66
C ASN A 40 -25.55 28.72 -5.46
N ALA A 41 -25.90 29.96 -5.78
CA ALA A 41 -25.02 31.14 -5.70
C ALA A 41 -24.66 31.61 -4.29
N LYS A 42 -25.40 31.17 -3.26
CA LYS A 42 -25.25 31.63 -1.87
C LYS A 42 -24.80 30.50 -0.93
N ASN A 43 -25.38 29.31 -1.09
CA ASN A 43 -25.10 28.15 -0.25
C ASN A 43 -24.90 26.89 -1.11
N PRO A 44 -23.76 26.79 -1.81
CA PRO A 44 -23.52 25.73 -2.76
C PRO A 44 -23.37 24.37 -2.08
N LEU A 45 -24.12 23.38 -2.55
CA LEU A 45 -23.83 21.97 -2.33
C LEU A 45 -22.75 21.57 -3.33
N LEU A 46 -21.62 21.11 -2.81
CA LEU A 46 -20.57 20.48 -3.59
C LEU A 46 -20.53 19.00 -3.23
N VAL A 47 -20.20 18.14 -4.19
CA VAL A 47 -20.12 16.70 -3.99
C VAL A 47 -18.79 16.13 -4.45
N SER A 48 -18.40 15.00 -3.87
CA SER A 48 -17.38 14.13 -4.41
C SER A 48 -18.05 12.97 -5.13
N VAL A 49 -17.42 12.51 -6.20
CA VAL A 49 -17.81 11.31 -6.95
C VAL A 49 -16.64 10.34 -6.86
N ARG A 50 -16.84 9.26 -6.09
CA ARG A 50 -15.83 8.25 -5.77
C ARG A 50 -16.23 6.90 -6.34
N SER A 51 -15.25 6.16 -6.84
CA SER A 51 -15.40 4.75 -7.19
C SER A 51 -15.45 3.86 -5.95
N GLY A 52 -16.11 2.71 -6.04
CA GLY A 52 -16.17 1.71 -4.98
C GLY A 52 -16.38 0.30 -5.53
N SER A 53 -15.32 -0.50 -5.59
CA SER A 53 -15.38 -1.91 -5.99
C SER A 53 -15.55 -2.82 -4.78
N ALA A 54 -16.08 -4.03 -5.00
CA ALA A 54 -16.29 -5.03 -3.95
C ALA A 54 -14.98 -5.43 -3.24
N MET A 55 -13.87 -5.46 -3.98
CA MET A 55 -12.52 -5.61 -3.44
C MET A 55 -11.79 -4.27 -3.45
N SER A 56 -11.00 -4.02 -2.40
CA SER A 56 -10.23 -2.78 -2.29
C SER A 56 -9.19 -2.68 -3.40
N MET A 57 -9.24 -1.60 -4.19
CA MET A 57 -8.27 -1.28 -5.24
C MET A 57 -7.67 0.13 -5.03
N PRO A 58 -6.82 0.33 -4.00
CA PRO A 58 -6.33 1.66 -3.62
C PRO A 58 -5.55 2.34 -4.76
N GLY A 59 -5.92 3.58 -5.10
CA GLY A 59 -5.24 4.38 -6.13
C GLY A 59 -5.46 3.91 -7.58
N MET A 60 -6.30 2.91 -7.81
CA MET A 60 -6.49 2.35 -9.17
C MET A 60 -7.63 3.02 -9.94
N MET A 61 -8.64 3.52 -9.24
CA MET A 61 -9.84 4.11 -9.83
C MET A 61 -9.91 5.60 -9.55
N ASP A 62 -10.64 6.32 -10.38
CA ASP A 62 -10.71 7.77 -10.33
C ASP A 62 -11.65 8.29 -9.25
N THR A 63 -11.39 9.51 -8.78
CA THR A 63 -12.20 10.28 -7.84
C THR A 63 -12.21 11.74 -8.28
N ILE A 64 -13.38 12.36 -8.27
CA ILE A 64 -13.53 13.80 -8.55
C ILE A 64 -14.07 14.48 -7.29
N LEU A 65 -13.34 15.49 -6.83
CA LEU A 65 -13.73 16.33 -5.68
C LEU A 65 -14.31 17.67 -6.15
N ASN A 66 -14.98 18.37 -5.24
CA ASN A 66 -15.49 19.73 -5.46
C ASN A 66 -16.49 19.89 -6.63
N LEU A 67 -17.15 18.80 -7.04
CA LEU A 67 -18.12 18.81 -8.14
C LEU A 67 -19.32 19.68 -7.79
N GLY A 68 -19.75 20.50 -8.76
CA GLY A 68 -20.77 21.54 -8.60
C GLY A 68 -20.18 22.95 -8.53
N LEU A 69 -18.84 23.08 -8.52
CA LEU A 69 -18.19 24.37 -8.69
C LEU A 69 -18.35 24.89 -10.12
N ASN A 70 -18.77 26.14 -10.23
CA ASN A 70 -18.87 26.92 -11.45
C ASN A 70 -18.69 28.40 -11.08
N GLU A 71 -18.77 29.31 -12.05
CA GLU A 71 -18.57 30.74 -11.79
C GLU A 71 -19.51 31.30 -10.71
N VAL A 72 -20.73 30.78 -10.62
CA VAL A 72 -21.78 31.23 -9.69
C VAL A 72 -21.60 30.62 -8.30
N SER A 73 -21.49 29.29 -8.20
CA SER A 73 -21.33 28.60 -6.93
C SER A 73 -19.98 28.91 -6.26
N LEU A 74 -18.95 29.24 -7.05
CA LEU A 74 -17.67 29.75 -6.55
C LEU A 74 -17.84 31.01 -5.71
N GLN A 75 -18.63 31.99 -6.18
CA GLN A 75 -18.86 33.22 -5.41
C GLN A 75 -19.60 32.92 -4.10
N GLY A 76 -20.54 31.98 -4.12
CA GLY A 76 -21.19 31.47 -2.91
C GLY A 76 -20.20 30.87 -1.93
N LEU A 77 -19.31 29.99 -2.41
CA LEU A 77 -18.29 29.34 -1.59
C LEU A 77 -17.35 30.38 -0.96
N ILE A 78 -16.84 31.33 -1.75
CA ILE A 78 -15.95 32.41 -1.27
C ILE A 78 -16.63 33.23 -0.19
N LYS A 79 -17.91 33.57 -0.38
CA LYS A 79 -18.67 34.37 0.60
C LYS A 79 -18.90 33.62 1.91
N GLN A 80 -19.12 32.30 1.86
CA GLN A 80 -19.35 31.49 3.06
C GLN A 80 -18.10 31.22 3.88
N THR A 81 -16.95 31.18 3.22
CA THR A 81 -15.66 30.92 3.85
C THR A 81 -14.94 32.21 4.23
N SER A 82 -15.35 33.36 3.65
CA SER A 82 -14.58 34.61 3.68
C SER A 82 -13.14 34.42 3.22
N ASN A 83 -12.91 33.42 2.35
CA ASN A 83 -11.58 32.98 1.95
C ASN A 83 -11.53 32.81 0.42
N PRO A 84 -11.27 33.90 -0.32
CA PRO A 84 -11.21 33.85 -1.78
C PRO A 84 -10.09 32.94 -2.29
N ARG A 85 -8.98 32.86 -1.56
CA ARG A 85 -7.85 31.98 -1.89
C ARG A 85 -8.29 30.52 -1.89
N PHE A 86 -8.99 30.08 -0.85
CA PHE A 86 -9.59 28.73 -0.79
C PHE A 86 -10.57 28.48 -1.94
N GLY A 87 -11.46 29.42 -2.24
CA GLY A 87 -12.43 29.26 -3.33
C GLY A 87 -11.77 29.01 -4.68
N TYR A 88 -10.78 29.83 -5.04
CA TYR A 88 -10.06 29.67 -6.31
C TYR A 88 -9.14 28.44 -6.32
N ASP A 89 -8.54 28.04 -5.19
CA ASP A 89 -7.79 26.78 -5.11
C ASP A 89 -8.71 25.56 -5.32
N ALA A 90 -9.88 25.54 -4.67
CA ALA A 90 -10.87 24.47 -4.87
C ALA A 90 -11.35 24.43 -6.33
N TYR A 91 -11.54 25.59 -6.96
CA TYR A 91 -12.02 25.68 -8.35
C TYR A 91 -10.97 25.23 -9.36
N ARG A 92 -9.71 25.68 -9.25
CA ARG A 92 -8.65 25.22 -10.16
C ARG A 92 -8.40 23.72 -10.02
N ARG A 93 -8.45 23.17 -8.80
CA ARG A 93 -8.34 21.71 -8.56
C ARG A 93 -9.49 20.97 -9.22
N PHE A 94 -10.72 21.48 -9.09
CA PHE A 94 -11.88 20.89 -9.75
C PHE A 94 -11.73 20.87 -11.27
N ILE A 95 -11.33 21.98 -11.89
CA ILE A 95 -11.15 22.07 -13.35
C ILE A 95 -10.09 21.07 -13.82
N GLN A 96 -8.97 20.97 -13.13
CA GLN A 96 -7.89 20.03 -13.44
C GLN A 96 -8.36 18.57 -13.32
N LEU A 97 -8.92 18.19 -12.17
CA LEU A 97 -9.41 16.81 -11.93
C LEU A 97 -10.49 16.42 -12.92
N PHE A 98 -11.48 17.29 -13.14
CA PHE A 98 -12.56 17.03 -14.08
C PHE A 98 -12.05 16.99 -15.52
N GLY A 99 -11.16 17.91 -15.90
CA GLY A 99 -10.52 17.94 -17.21
C GLY A 99 -9.75 16.65 -17.50
N LYS A 100 -8.98 16.17 -16.53
CA LYS A 100 -8.23 14.93 -16.63
C LYS A 100 -9.14 13.70 -16.72
N ILE A 101 -10.04 13.56 -15.75
CA ILE A 101 -10.78 12.31 -15.54
C ILE A 101 -11.98 12.23 -16.49
N ALA A 102 -12.79 13.28 -16.57
CA ALA A 102 -14.04 13.27 -17.33
C ALA A 102 -13.89 13.75 -18.78
N LEU A 103 -12.90 14.62 -19.06
CA LEU A 103 -12.68 15.16 -20.40
C LEU A 103 -11.46 14.56 -21.11
N GLY A 104 -10.69 13.70 -20.44
CA GLY A 104 -9.54 12.98 -21.02
C GLY A 104 -8.36 13.87 -21.40
N ILE A 105 -8.21 15.03 -20.75
CA ILE A 105 -7.10 15.96 -21.00
C ILE A 105 -5.87 15.49 -20.20
N ASP A 106 -4.68 15.51 -20.81
CA ASP A 106 -3.46 15.17 -20.09
C ASP A 106 -3.17 16.17 -18.96
N ASP A 107 -2.77 15.64 -17.80
CA ASP A 107 -2.46 16.41 -16.60
C ASP A 107 -1.24 17.32 -16.82
N GLU A 108 -0.32 16.91 -17.70
CA GLU A 108 0.89 17.67 -18.04
C GLU A 108 0.58 19.10 -18.49
N HIS A 109 -0.56 19.33 -19.15
CA HIS A 109 -0.96 20.67 -19.60
C HIS A 109 -1.31 21.59 -18.42
N PHE A 110 -1.98 21.05 -17.40
CA PHE A 110 -2.32 21.80 -16.19
C PHE A 110 -1.08 22.04 -15.34
N ASP A 111 -0.23 21.02 -15.16
CA ASP A 111 1.00 21.10 -14.37
C ASP A 111 2.04 22.06 -14.98
N ALA A 112 2.19 22.06 -16.31
CA ALA A 112 3.04 23.02 -17.01
C ALA A 112 2.59 24.45 -16.74
N LYS A 113 1.27 24.69 -16.73
CA LYS A 113 0.71 26.01 -16.50
C LYS A 113 0.80 26.44 -15.03
N MET A 114 0.57 25.54 -14.09
CA MET A 114 0.83 25.74 -12.66
C MET A 114 2.30 26.14 -12.43
N THR A 115 3.24 25.42 -13.06
CA THR A 115 4.67 25.73 -12.97
C THR A 115 5.00 27.11 -13.53
N ALA A 116 4.40 27.48 -14.66
CA ALA A 116 4.59 28.80 -15.26
C ALA A 116 4.07 29.94 -14.36
N VAL A 117 2.88 29.78 -13.75
CA VAL A 117 2.33 30.77 -12.80
C VAL A 117 3.19 30.87 -11.55
N LYS A 118 3.67 29.74 -10.99
CA LYS A 118 4.59 29.77 -9.85
C LYS A 118 5.87 30.53 -10.15
N ARG A 119 6.49 30.29 -11.32
CA ARG A 119 7.67 31.04 -11.78
C ARG A 119 7.38 32.53 -11.99
N LYS A 120 6.22 32.88 -12.55
CA LYS A 120 5.80 34.27 -12.78
C LYS A 120 5.73 35.07 -11.48
N TYR A 121 5.38 34.42 -10.38
CA TYR A 121 5.17 35.06 -9.07
C TYR A 121 6.20 34.67 -8.00
N ASP A 122 7.33 34.08 -8.40
CA ASP A 122 8.40 33.60 -7.51
C ASP A 122 7.90 32.73 -6.33
N ALA A 123 6.83 31.96 -6.58
CA ALA A 123 6.25 31.04 -5.62
C ALA A 123 6.99 29.71 -5.66
N ARG A 124 7.44 29.21 -4.50
CA ARG A 124 8.10 27.89 -4.40
C ARG A 124 7.07 26.79 -4.21
N LEU A 125 6.06 27.05 -3.38
CA LEU A 125 4.96 26.16 -3.06
C LEU A 125 3.64 26.70 -3.58
N ASP A 126 2.67 25.83 -3.80
CA ASP A 126 1.31 26.21 -4.19
C ASP A 126 0.61 27.08 -3.11
N LEU A 127 1.10 26.99 -1.86
CA LEU A 127 0.64 27.81 -0.74
C LEU A 127 1.06 29.28 -0.85
N ASP A 128 2.13 29.57 -1.59
CA ASP A 128 2.64 30.92 -1.76
C ASP A 128 1.79 31.74 -2.77
N LEU A 129 0.89 31.07 -3.50
CA LEU A 129 0.00 31.72 -4.46
C LEU A 129 -1.17 32.42 -3.76
N SER A 130 -1.33 33.70 -4.07
CA SER A 130 -2.46 34.50 -3.59
C SER A 130 -3.78 34.12 -4.30
N ALA A 131 -4.90 34.65 -3.79
CA ALA A 131 -6.20 34.46 -4.42
C ALA A 131 -6.24 34.93 -5.87
N ASP A 132 -5.59 36.06 -6.19
CA ASP A 132 -5.56 36.60 -7.55
C ASP A 132 -4.71 35.75 -8.49
N ASN A 133 -3.61 35.17 -7.99
CA ASN A 133 -2.79 34.24 -8.77
C ASN A 133 -3.57 32.95 -9.10
N LEU A 134 -4.33 32.44 -8.13
CA LEU A 134 -5.16 31.24 -8.33
C LEU A 134 -6.36 31.53 -9.22
N LYS A 135 -6.91 32.74 -9.19
CA LYS A 135 -7.95 33.20 -10.12
C LYS A 135 -7.42 33.25 -11.55
N GLU A 136 -6.23 33.80 -11.77
CA GLU A 136 -5.56 33.75 -13.08
C GLU A 136 -5.36 32.31 -13.54
N LEU A 137 -4.83 31.45 -12.67
CA LEU A 137 -4.59 30.04 -12.98
C LEU A 137 -5.87 29.29 -13.34
N ALA A 138 -6.97 29.53 -12.62
CA ALA A 138 -8.27 28.94 -12.94
C ALA A 138 -8.76 29.37 -14.33
N GLY A 139 -8.61 30.65 -14.69
CA GLY A 139 -8.93 31.14 -16.04
C GLY A 139 -8.11 30.45 -17.14
N GLU A 140 -6.82 30.26 -16.88
CA GLU A 140 -5.93 29.54 -17.79
C GLU A 140 -6.29 28.06 -17.94
N PHE A 141 -6.74 27.41 -16.87
CA PHE A 141 -7.22 26.03 -16.91
C PHE A 141 -8.52 25.90 -17.72
N LEU A 142 -9.42 26.88 -17.63
CA LEU A 142 -10.62 26.92 -18.47
C LEU A 142 -10.27 27.03 -19.97
N GLU A 143 -9.26 27.82 -20.31
CA GLU A 143 -8.75 27.94 -21.69
C GLU A 143 -8.07 26.65 -22.17
N ILE A 144 -7.34 25.94 -21.29
CA ILE A 144 -6.82 24.60 -21.60
C ILE A 144 -7.97 23.65 -21.96
N VAL A 145 -9.04 23.63 -21.16
CA VAL A 145 -10.22 22.79 -21.44
C VAL A 145 -10.83 23.13 -22.79
N LYS A 146 -11.04 24.42 -23.06
CA LYS A 146 -11.61 24.89 -24.32
C LYS A 146 -10.75 24.54 -25.53
N ARG A 147 -9.43 24.66 -25.41
CA ARG A 147 -8.48 24.34 -26.49
C ARG A 147 -8.47 22.85 -26.83
N HIS A 148 -8.49 21.96 -25.83
CA HIS A 148 -8.36 20.52 -26.06
C HIS A 148 -9.68 19.84 -26.40
N THR A 149 -10.79 20.31 -25.86
CA THR A 149 -12.11 19.69 -26.08
C THR A 149 -12.93 20.40 -27.17
N GLY A 150 -12.53 21.61 -27.57
CA GLY A 150 -13.30 22.48 -28.46
C GLY A 150 -14.56 23.08 -27.82
N LYS A 151 -14.82 22.80 -26.54
CA LYS A 151 -16.02 23.23 -25.79
C LYS A 151 -15.62 23.92 -24.48
N PRO A 152 -16.40 24.89 -23.98
CA PRO A 152 -16.14 25.48 -22.67
C PRO A 152 -16.32 24.44 -21.56
N PHE A 153 -15.68 24.68 -20.42
CA PHE A 153 -15.89 23.86 -19.22
C PHE A 153 -17.37 23.88 -18.79
N PRO A 154 -17.98 22.72 -18.48
CA PRO A 154 -19.40 22.64 -18.16
C PRO A 154 -19.73 23.49 -16.92
N GLN A 155 -20.65 24.44 -17.08
CA GLN A 155 -21.10 25.31 -15.97
C GLN A 155 -22.32 24.72 -15.24
N ASP A 156 -23.10 23.86 -15.89
CA ASP A 156 -24.22 23.16 -15.25
C ASP A 156 -23.68 22.04 -14.33
N PRO A 157 -23.93 22.09 -13.01
CA PRO A 157 -23.54 21.05 -12.07
C PRO A 157 -24.10 19.67 -12.42
N HIS A 158 -25.27 19.58 -13.06
CA HIS A 158 -25.83 18.32 -13.48
C HIS A 158 -24.99 17.71 -14.60
N ASP A 159 -24.63 18.48 -15.63
CA ASP A 159 -23.73 18.02 -16.70
C ASP A 159 -22.37 17.57 -16.16
N GLN A 160 -21.84 18.29 -15.15
CA GLN A 160 -20.64 17.87 -14.43
C GLN A 160 -20.85 16.50 -13.76
N LEU A 161 -21.95 16.32 -13.02
CA LEU A 161 -22.23 15.06 -12.33
C LEU A 161 -22.33 13.87 -13.30
N TRP A 162 -22.95 14.09 -14.47
CA TRP A 162 -23.07 13.07 -15.51
C TRP A 162 -21.72 12.69 -16.11
N GLY A 163 -20.90 13.68 -16.46
CA GLY A 163 -19.55 13.46 -16.95
C GLY A 163 -18.69 12.70 -15.93
N ALA A 164 -18.79 13.07 -14.65
CA ALA A 164 -18.05 12.42 -13.58
C ALA A 164 -18.45 10.95 -13.39
N ILE A 165 -19.74 10.65 -13.41
CA ILE A 165 -20.25 9.27 -13.27
C ILE A 165 -19.77 8.38 -14.42
N GLY A 166 -19.92 8.85 -15.66
CA GLY A 166 -19.48 8.09 -16.83
C GLY A 166 -17.96 7.85 -16.81
N ALA A 167 -17.20 8.85 -16.37
CA ALA A 167 -15.75 8.73 -16.21
C ALA A 167 -15.36 7.70 -15.14
N VAL A 168 -16.02 7.71 -13.98
CA VAL A 168 -15.74 6.75 -12.91
C VAL A 168 -16.09 5.32 -13.34
N PHE A 169 -17.23 5.11 -14.01
CA PHE A 169 -17.54 3.81 -14.59
C PHE A 169 -16.51 3.40 -15.65
N GLY A 170 -16.12 4.31 -16.54
CA GLY A 170 -15.07 4.07 -17.54
C GLY A 170 -13.71 3.73 -16.93
N SER A 171 -13.39 4.29 -15.76
CA SER A 171 -12.14 4.01 -15.04
C SER A 171 -11.98 2.53 -14.66
N TRP A 172 -13.07 1.77 -14.57
CA TRP A 172 -13.00 0.31 -14.38
C TRP A 172 -12.24 -0.39 -15.51
N MET A 173 -12.25 0.16 -16.72
CA MET A 173 -11.59 -0.41 -17.90
C MET A 173 -10.26 0.28 -18.24
N ASN A 174 -9.72 1.13 -17.36
CA ASN A 174 -8.41 1.72 -17.58
C ASN A 174 -7.29 0.66 -17.42
N GLN A 175 -6.12 0.94 -18.01
CA GLN A 175 -5.02 -0.03 -18.07
C GLN A 175 -4.49 -0.42 -16.67
N ARG A 176 -4.44 0.53 -15.73
CA ARG A 176 -3.97 0.30 -14.36
C ARG A 176 -4.92 -0.62 -13.58
N ALA A 177 -6.23 -0.42 -13.69
CA ALA A 177 -7.24 -1.27 -13.06
C ALA A 177 -7.27 -2.67 -13.68
N ILE A 178 -7.19 -2.79 -15.02
CA ILE A 178 -7.09 -4.10 -15.70
C ILE A 178 -5.85 -4.87 -15.21
N THR A 179 -4.70 -4.21 -15.13
CA THR A 179 -3.46 -4.83 -14.69
C THR A 179 -3.55 -5.26 -13.22
N TYR A 180 -4.05 -4.37 -12.35
CA TYR A 180 -4.26 -4.68 -10.93
C TYR A 180 -5.18 -5.88 -10.75
N ARG A 181 -6.32 -5.90 -11.44
CA ARG A 181 -7.27 -7.01 -11.40
C ARG A 181 -6.65 -8.33 -11.84
N ARG A 182 -5.82 -8.32 -12.90
CA ARG A 182 -5.11 -9.52 -13.35
C ARG A 182 -4.13 -10.05 -12.31
N LEU A 183 -3.37 -9.15 -11.67
CA LEU A 183 -2.38 -9.52 -10.63
C LEU A 183 -3.02 -10.04 -9.34
N HIS A 184 -4.25 -9.60 -9.06
CA HIS A 184 -4.98 -9.96 -7.83
C HIS A 184 -6.20 -10.86 -8.09
N GLU A 185 -6.29 -11.45 -9.29
CA GLU A 185 -7.35 -12.40 -9.69
C GLU A 185 -8.78 -11.85 -9.48
N ILE A 186 -8.98 -10.54 -9.67
CA ILE A 186 -10.28 -9.87 -9.51
C ILE A 186 -11.05 -9.94 -10.85
N PRO A 187 -12.26 -10.54 -10.88
CA PRO A 187 -13.04 -10.64 -12.11
C PRO A 187 -13.48 -9.29 -12.68
N ALA A 188 -13.38 -9.12 -14.00
CA ALA A 188 -13.79 -7.87 -14.66
C ALA A 188 -15.32 -7.64 -14.66
N ASN A 189 -16.10 -8.71 -14.55
CA ASN A 189 -17.57 -8.67 -14.53
C ASN A 189 -18.15 -8.21 -13.18
N TRP A 190 -17.32 -7.81 -12.20
CA TRP A 190 -17.81 -7.26 -10.95
C TRP A 190 -18.20 -5.79 -11.04
N GLY A 191 -17.62 -5.04 -12.00
CA GLY A 191 -17.83 -3.61 -12.13
C GLY A 191 -17.37 -2.78 -10.92
N THR A 192 -17.69 -1.49 -10.93
CA THR A 192 -17.45 -0.58 -9.79
C THR A 192 -18.73 0.20 -9.47
N ALA A 193 -19.02 0.38 -8.19
CA ALA A 193 -20.06 1.30 -7.75
C ALA A 193 -19.54 2.74 -7.81
N VAL A 194 -20.49 3.68 -7.80
CA VAL A 194 -20.20 5.11 -7.66
C VAL A 194 -20.91 5.66 -6.44
N THR A 195 -20.15 6.33 -5.59
CA THR A 195 -20.62 7.02 -4.40
C THR A 195 -20.57 8.52 -4.66
N VAL A 196 -21.75 9.14 -4.63
CA VAL A 196 -21.89 10.61 -4.65
C VAL A 196 -22.09 11.05 -3.21
N GLN A 197 -21.17 11.86 -2.69
CA GLN A 197 -21.14 12.25 -1.27
C GLN A 197 -20.97 13.76 -1.14
N ALA A 198 -21.73 14.41 -0.26
CA ALA A 198 -21.55 15.84 0.02
C ALA A 198 -20.12 16.14 0.48
N MET A 199 -19.53 17.19 -0.07
CA MET A 199 -18.20 17.65 0.30
C MET A 199 -18.19 18.22 1.72
N VAL A 200 -17.10 17.92 2.40
CA VAL A 200 -16.64 18.59 3.61
C VAL A 200 -15.20 19.04 3.38
N PHE A 201 -14.81 20.14 3.99
CA PHE A 201 -13.56 20.84 3.70
C PHE A 201 -12.67 20.88 4.93
N GLY A 202 -11.50 20.23 4.84
CA GLY A 202 -10.45 20.31 5.86
C GLY A 202 -9.57 21.56 5.73
N ASN A 203 -9.85 22.45 4.77
CA ASN A 203 -9.01 23.59 4.37
C ASN A 203 -9.73 24.96 4.40
N MET A 204 -10.70 25.14 5.31
CA MET A 204 -11.40 26.42 5.48
C MET A 204 -10.75 27.36 6.50
N GLY A 205 -9.75 26.89 7.24
CA GLY A 205 -9.13 27.61 8.35
C GLY A 205 -8.37 26.67 9.28
N ASP A 206 -7.90 27.20 10.39
CA ASP A 206 -7.07 26.47 11.37
C ASP A 206 -7.88 25.52 12.26
N ASP A 207 -9.21 25.71 12.31
CA ASP A 207 -10.18 24.82 12.96
C ASP A 207 -10.65 23.67 12.04
N CYS A 208 -9.94 23.46 10.93
CA CYS A 208 -10.23 22.44 9.94
C CYS A 208 -9.00 21.56 9.71
N ALA A 209 -9.23 20.29 9.41
CA ALA A 209 -8.18 19.34 9.11
C ALA A 209 -8.68 18.15 8.30
N THR A 210 -7.76 17.34 7.79
CA THR A 210 -8.06 16.05 7.18
C THR A 210 -6.99 15.05 7.57
N GLY A 211 -7.34 13.78 7.69
CA GLY A 211 -6.38 12.76 8.09
C GLY A 211 -6.75 11.35 7.69
N VAL A 212 -5.76 10.48 7.80
CA VAL A 212 -5.87 9.03 7.59
C VAL A 212 -5.32 8.34 8.82
N CYS A 213 -6.07 7.39 9.35
CA CYS A 213 -5.74 6.75 10.62
C CYS A 213 -6.11 5.27 10.65
N PHE A 214 -5.40 4.54 11.49
CA PHE A 214 -5.63 3.13 11.76
C PHE A 214 -5.95 2.98 13.23
N THR A 215 -7.03 2.25 13.52
CA THR A 215 -7.49 1.98 14.89
C THR A 215 -6.45 1.24 15.74
N ARG A 216 -5.46 0.59 15.13
CA ARG A 216 -4.24 0.05 15.75
C ARG A 216 -3.06 0.27 14.82
N ASP A 217 -1.84 0.19 15.33
CA ASP A 217 -0.63 0.30 14.52
C ASP A 217 -0.55 -0.83 13.48
N PRO A 218 -0.59 -0.53 12.17
CA PRO A 218 -0.60 -1.55 11.11
C PRO A 218 0.76 -2.26 10.94
N SER A 219 1.82 -1.74 11.55
CA SER A 219 3.18 -2.29 11.47
C SER A 219 3.50 -3.19 12.66
N THR A 220 3.16 -2.74 13.87
CA THR A 220 3.50 -3.44 15.11
C THR A 220 2.34 -4.22 15.73
N GLY A 221 1.10 -3.88 15.37
CA GLY A 221 -0.11 -4.43 15.98
C GLY A 221 -0.49 -3.82 17.32
N LEU A 222 0.28 -2.83 17.83
CA LEU A 222 -0.03 -2.15 19.08
C LEU A 222 -1.42 -1.52 19.05
N ASN A 223 -2.18 -1.68 20.13
CA ASN A 223 -3.50 -1.09 20.29
C ASN A 223 -3.45 0.42 20.61
N GLU A 224 -2.71 1.18 19.81
CA GLU A 224 -2.63 2.64 19.87
C GLU A 224 -3.21 3.26 18.61
N PHE A 225 -3.75 4.49 18.74
CA PHE A 225 -4.33 5.17 17.60
C PHE A 225 -3.22 5.71 16.70
N TYR A 226 -3.01 5.04 15.56
CA TYR A 226 -1.91 5.34 14.65
C TYR A 226 -2.42 6.15 13.45
N GLY A 227 -1.64 7.13 13.00
CA GLY A 227 -1.92 7.81 11.74
C GLY A 227 -1.51 9.27 11.75
N GLU A 228 -1.93 9.96 10.69
CA GLU A 228 -1.46 11.29 10.37
C GLU A 228 -2.60 12.20 9.94
N TYR A 229 -2.41 13.50 10.16
CA TYR A 229 -3.35 14.53 9.75
C TYR A 229 -2.62 15.78 9.24
N LEU A 230 -3.32 16.58 8.43
CA LEU A 230 -2.89 17.90 8.02
C LEU A 230 -3.94 18.94 8.42
N PRO A 231 -3.57 19.99 9.18
CA PRO A 231 -4.45 21.13 9.41
C PRO A 231 -4.55 21.96 8.13
N ASN A 232 -5.73 22.54 7.92
CA ASN A 232 -6.03 23.42 6.79
C ASN A 232 -5.61 22.80 5.44
N ALA A 233 -6.12 21.60 5.13
CA ALA A 233 -5.73 20.78 3.97
C ALA A 233 -6.90 19.95 3.40
N GLN A 234 -6.75 19.43 2.18
CA GLN A 234 -7.63 18.37 1.64
C GLN A 234 -6.91 17.02 1.62
N GLY A 235 -7.68 15.91 1.54
CA GLY A 235 -7.11 14.55 1.58
C GLY A 235 -6.04 14.30 0.52
N GLU A 236 -6.15 14.95 -0.65
CA GLU A 236 -5.11 14.91 -1.69
C GLU A 236 -3.74 15.37 -1.18
N ASP A 237 -3.69 16.40 -0.33
CA ASP A 237 -2.43 16.94 0.20
C ASP A 237 -1.75 15.95 1.17
N VAL A 238 -2.53 15.09 1.83
CA VAL A 238 -2.02 14.00 2.68
C VAL A 238 -1.40 12.90 1.81
N VAL A 239 -2.07 12.52 0.73
CA VAL A 239 -1.61 11.44 -0.17
C VAL A 239 -0.44 11.88 -1.05
N ALA A 240 -0.43 13.13 -1.52
CA ALA A 240 0.60 13.64 -2.42
C ALA A 240 1.96 13.87 -1.73
N GLY A 241 2.01 13.90 -0.38
CA GLY A 241 3.25 14.07 0.37
C GLY A 241 3.95 15.42 0.17
N ILE A 242 3.24 16.42 -0.37
CA ILE A 242 3.78 17.77 -0.60
C ILE A 242 4.00 18.50 0.74
N ARG A 243 3.14 18.21 1.72
CA ARG A 243 3.24 18.72 3.09
C ARG A 243 3.57 17.57 4.02
N THR A 244 4.48 17.80 4.96
CA THR A 244 4.78 16.85 6.03
C THR A 244 3.54 16.69 6.91
N PRO A 245 2.93 15.49 6.95
CA PRO A 245 1.81 15.22 7.85
C PRO A 245 2.23 15.29 9.31
N ARG A 246 1.27 15.55 10.20
CA ARG A 246 1.47 15.59 11.65
C ARG A 246 0.91 14.33 12.31
N PRO A 247 1.48 13.87 13.43
CA PRO A 247 1.00 12.69 14.15
C PRO A 247 -0.41 12.93 14.75
N LEU A 248 -1.21 11.87 14.87
CA LEU A 248 -2.52 11.96 15.52
C LEU A 248 -2.43 12.05 17.04
N SER A 249 -1.71 11.12 17.67
CA SER A 249 -1.56 11.05 19.13
C SER A 249 -0.27 11.70 19.59
N ASN A 250 -0.21 12.01 20.90
CA ASN A 250 1.02 12.44 21.55
C ASN A 250 2.07 11.33 21.63
N SER A 251 1.68 10.05 21.67
CA SER A 251 2.61 8.92 21.78
C SER A 251 3.51 8.78 20.54
N TYR A 252 3.02 9.18 19.38
CA TYR A 252 3.77 9.14 18.11
C TYR A 252 4.43 10.48 17.76
N ALA A 253 4.27 11.52 18.58
CA ALA A 253 4.82 12.84 18.31
C ALA A 253 6.31 12.94 18.66
N LYS A 254 7.12 13.44 17.72
CA LYS A 254 8.54 13.75 17.99
C LYS A 254 8.68 15.10 18.70
N PRO A 255 9.81 15.36 19.38
CA PRO A 255 10.06 16.66 19.99
C PRO A 255 9.88 17.81 18.97
N GLY A 256 8.96 18.73 19.27
CA GLY A 256 8.64 19.88 18.42
C GLY A 256 7.47 19.66 17.44
N GLU A 257 6.93 18.45 17.32
CA GLU A 257 5.70 18.19 16.55
C GLU A 257 4.45 18.43 17.40
N LEU A 258 3.40 18.99 16.78
CA LEU A 258 2.09 19.15 17.40
C LEU A 258 1.16 18.05 16.87
N SER A 259 0.63 17.23 17.78
CA SER A 259 -0.33 16.19 17.47
C SER A 259 -1.74 16.74 17.27
N MET A 260 -2.63 15.94 16.70
CA MET A 260 -4.06 16.27 16.64
C MET A 260 -4.68 16.27 18.04
N GLU A 261 -4.26 15.35 18.91
CA GLU A 261 -4.66 15.30 20.32
C GLU A 261 -4.41 16.63 21.04
N ALA A 262 -3.28 17.29 20.77
CA ALA A 262 -2.98 18.61 21.34
C ALA A 262 -3.67 19.77 20.62
N THR A 263 -3.80 19.69 19.28
CA THR A 263 -4.28 20.82 18.47
C THR A 263 -5.81 20.90 18.37
N LEU A 264 -6.48 19.75 18.30
CA LEU A 264 -7.92 19.58 18.11
C LEU A 264 -8.47 18.52 19.09
N PRO A 265 -8.37 18.75 20.42
CA PRO A 265 -8.64 17.73 21.44
C PRO A 265 -10.06 17.18 21.40
N GLU A 266 -11.06 18.02 21.14
CA GLU A 266 -12.47 17.60 21.08
C GLU A 266 -12.73 16.65 19.90
N ALA A 267 -12.19 16.99 18.72
CA ALA A 267 -12.32 16.16 17.52
C ALA A 267 -11.52 14.85 17.68
N TYR A 268 -10.37 14.88 18.34
CA TYR A 268 -9.59 13.67 18.64
C TYR A 268 -10.33 12.75 19.63
N ALA A 269 -10.98 13.30 20.65
CA ALA A 269 -11.82 12.53 21.57
C ALA A 269 -13.03 11.91 20.86
N GLU A 270 -13.65 12.63 19.92
CA GLU A 270 -14.72 12.08 19.08
C GLU A 270 -14.22 10.96 18.17
N LEU A 271 -13.06 11.15 17.54
CA LEU A 271 -12.45 10.15 16.67
C LEU A 271 -12.08 8.86 17.43
N ASN A 272 -11.65 8.95 18.70
CA ASN A 272 -11.44 7.78 19.55
C ASN A 272 -12.74 7.01 19.85
N ARG A 273 -13.88 7.70 20.06
CA ARG A 273 -15.18 7.03 20.21
C ARG A 273 -15.60 6.30 18.93
N VAL A 274 -15.29 6.89 17.77
CA VAL A 274 -15.53 6.28 16.46
C VAL A 274 -14.64 5.04 16.28
N ARG A 275 -13.35 5.12 16.61
CA ARG A 275 -12.40 3.99 16.60
C ARG A 275 -12.99 2.76 17.30
N GLU A 276 -13.44 2.93 18.55
CA GLU A 276 -14.01 1.81 19.31
C GLU A 276 -15.30 1.27 18.70
N THR A 277 -16.16 2.16 18.19
CA THR A 277 -17.43 1.77 17.57
C THR A 277 -17.19 0.94 16.31
N LEU A 278 -16.20 1.34 15.51
CA LEU A 278 -15.84 0.67 14.28
C LEU A 278 -15.18 -0.70 14.54
N GLU A 279 -14.24 -0.80 15.48
CA GLU A 279 -13.67 -2.09 15.86
C GLU A 279 -14.75 -3.03 16.42
N ARG A 280 -15.68 -2.53 17.25
CA ARG A 280 -16.79 -3.35 17.77
C ARG A 280 -17.79 -3.76 16.70
N HIS A 281 -17.96 -2.98 15.64
CA HIS A 281 -18.93 -3.29 14.58
C HIS A 281 -18.36 -4.25 13.54
N TYR A 282 -17.14 -3.99 13.07
CA TYR A 282 -16.47 -4.80 12.04
C TYR A 282 -15.67 -5.95 12.63
N HIS A 283 -15.56 -5.98 13.96
CA HIS A 283 -14.74 -6.89 14.74
C HIS A 283 -13.25 -6.85 14.39
N ASP A 284 -12.75 -5.92 13.59
CA ASP A 284 -11.37 -5.88 13.08
C ASP A 284 -10.79 -4.47 13.09
N MET A 285 -9.46 -4.36 13.00
CA MET A 285 -8.75 -3.09 12.92
C MET A 285 -9.13 -2.40 11.62
N GLN A 286 -9.59 -1.16 11.74
CA GLN A 286 -10.02 -0.31 10.64
C GLN A 286 -8.95 0.70 10.24
N ASP A 287 -8.82 0.89 8.93
CA ASP A 287 -8.23 2.04 8.23
C ASP A 287 -9.36 3.03 7.94
N ILE A 288 -9.15 4.30 8.30
CA ILE A 288 -10.18 5.33 8.42
C ILE A 288 -9.68 6.62 7.78
N GLU A 289 -10.51 7.20 6.91
CA GLU A 289 -10.32 8.57 6.40
C GLU A 289 -11.35 9.50 7.04
N PHE A 290 -10.90 10.67 7.50
CA PHE A 290 -11.76 11.66 8.14
C PHE A 290 -11.42 13.10 7.74
N THR A 291 -12.38 13.99 7.95
CA THR A 291 -12.21 15.44 7.80
C THR A 291 -12.86 16.15 8.97
N ILE A 292 -12.20 17.18 9.46
CA ILE A 292 -12.70 18.12 10.45
C ILE A 292 -13.00 19.41 9.72
N GLN A 293 -14.25 19.85 9.77
CA GLN A 293 -14.67 21.13 9.20
C GLN A 293 -15.28 21.97 10.31
N ARG A 294 -14.60 23.05 10.71
CA ARG A 294 -15.00 23.93 11.81
C ARG A 294 -15.26 23.16 13.10
N ASN A 295 -14.23 22.45 13.58
CA ASN A 295 -14.25 21.56 14.76
C ASN A 295 -15.25 20.39 14.72
N LYS A 296 -15.99 20.20 13.62
CA LYS A 296 -16.91 19.06 13.48
C LYS A 296 -16.25 17.92 12.70
N LEU A 297 -16.22 16.74 13.30
CA LEU A 297 -15.70 15.51 12.69
C LEU A 297 -16.68 14.95 11.65
N TYR A 298 -16.14 14.49 10.52
CA TYR A 298 -16.83 13.75 9.48
C TYR A 298 -16.02 12.53 9.10
N MET A 299 -16.64 11.36 9.16
CA MET A 299 -16.06 10.10 8.69
C MET A 299 -16.33 9.96 7.19
N LEU A 300 -15.28 9.78 6.40
CA LEU A 300 -15.39 9.71 4.94
C LEU A 300 -15.35 8.29 4.44
N GLN A 301 -14.46 7.47 5.00
CA GLN A 301 -14.26 6.09 4.59
C GLN A 301 -13.79 5.27 5.79
N THR A 302 -14.17 3.99 5.80
CA THR A 302 -13.58 2.98 6.67
C THR A 302 -13.49 1.65 5.93
N ARG A 303 -12.47 0.85 6.24
CA ARG A 303 -12.25 -0.50 5.71
C ARG A 303 -11.33 -1.26 6.65
N ASN A 304 -11.32 -2.59 6.56
CA ASN A 304 -10.32 -3.39 7.27
C ASN A 304 -8.91 -2.96 6.85
N GLY A 305 -8.09 -2.60 7.84
CA GLY A 305 -6.76 -2.04 7.60
C GLY A 305 -5.77 -3.11 7.16
N LYS A 306 -5.02 -2.83 6.08
CA LYS A 306 -3.87 -3.63 5.69
C LYS A 306 -2.78 -3.51 6.77
N ARG A 307 -2.09 -4.61 7.04
CA ARG A 307 -1.13 -4.71 8.15
C ARG A 307 -0.04 -5.74 7.86
N THR A 308 1.05 -5.70 8.62
CA THR A 308 2.13 -6.69 8.55
C THR A 308 1.68 -8.05 9.08
N ALA A 309 2.42 -9.11 8.78
CA ALA A 309 2.15 -10.43 9.37
C ALA A 309 2.16 -10.40 10.90
N ASN A 310 3.16 -9.71 11.48
CA ASN A 310 3.29 -9.57 12.93
C ASN A 310 2.07 -8.84 13.53
N ALA A 311 1.72 -7.68 12.96
CA ALA A 311 0.53 -6.94 13.39
C ALA A 311 -0.75 -7.76 13.24
N SER A 312 -0.87 -8.57 12.18
CA SER A 312 -2.03 -9.44 11.95
C SER A 312 -2.19 -10.47 13.07
N VAL A 313 -1.11 -11.15 13.45
CA VAL A 313 -1.11 -12.15 14.52
C VAL A 313 -1.46 -11.50 15.85
N ARG A 314 -0.75 -10.43 16.21
CA ARG A 314 -0.97 -9.71 17.47
C ARG A 314 -2.41 -9.20 17.59
N ILE A 315 -2.92 -8.51 16.58
CA ILE A 315 -4.27 -7.95 16.60
C ILE A 315 -5.32 -9.06 16.75
N ALA A 316 -5.18 -10.17 16.01
CA ALA A 316 -6.11 -11.30 16.11
C ALA A 316 -6.11 -11.92 17.50
N VAL A 317 -4.93 -12.11 18.10
CA VAL A 317 -4.79 -12.66 19.46
C VAL A 317 -5.36 -11.71 20.51
N GLU A 318 -5.00 -10.43 20.47
CA GLU A 318 -5.51 -9.44 21.42
C GLU A 318 -7.03 -9.29 21.33
N MET A 319 -7.61 -9.30 20.12
CA MET A 319 -9.06 -9.23 19.92
C MET A 319 -9.77 -10.48 20.47
N ALA A 320 -9.20 -11.66 20.28
CA ALA A 320 -9.76 -12.90 20.82
C ALA A 320 -9.69 -12.93 22.35
N GLN A 321 -8.55 -12.52 22.93
CA GLN A 321 -8.38 -12.41 24.38
C GLN A 321 -9.32 -11.36 25.00
N ALA A 322 -9.60 -10.26 24.29
CA ALA A 322 -10.57 -9.26 24.68
C ALA A 322 -12.03 -9.71 24.49
N GLY A 323 -12.27 -10.90 23.93
CA GLY A 323 -13.61 -11.44 23.66
C GLY A 323 -14.36 -10.76 22.51
N LEU A 324 -13.66 -9.99 21.67
CA LEU A 324 -14.26 -9.36 20.49
C LEU A 324 -14.52 -10.37 19.36
N ILE A 325 -13.67 -11.39 19.28
CA ILE A 325 -13.77 -12.50 18.33
C ILE A 325 -13.47 -13.81 19.04
N ASP A 326 -13.82 -14.94 18.44
CA ASP A 326 -13.40 -16.25 18.94
C ASP A 326 -12.03 -16.69 18.36
N GLN A 327 -11.49 -17.79 18.89
CA GLN A 327 -10.22 -18.35 18.43
C GLN A 327 -10.24 -18.79 16.96
N ARG A 328 -11.38 -19.28 16.46
CA ARG A 328 -11.52 -19.74 15.06
C ARG A 328 -11.45 -18.55 14.11
N GLU A 329 -12.14 -17.48 14.45
CA GLU A 329 -12.11 -16.23 13.70
C GLU A 329 -10.71 -15.60 13.73
N ALA A 330 -10.02 -15.63 14.88
CA ALA A 330 -8.63 -15.16 14.98
C ALA A 330 -7.68 -15.90 14.01
N ILE A 331 -7.80 -17.23 13.91
CA ILE A 331 -7.02 -18.04 12.97
C ILE A 331 -7.34 -17.66 11.52
N MET A 332 -8.63 -17.56 11.18
CA MET A 332 -9.08 -17.30 9.80
C MET A 332 -8.70 -15.90 9.28
N ARG A 333 -8.41 -14.96 10.17
CA ARG A 333 -7.99 -13.60 9.82
C ARG A 333 -6.52 -13.49 9.45
N VAL A 334 -5.70 -14.44 9.87
CA VAL A 334 -4.28 -14.44 9.55
C VAL A 334 -4.08 -15.20 8.25
N ASN A 335 -3.58 -14.50 7.23
CA ASN A 335 -3.24 -15.11 5.96
C ASN A 335 -2.10 -16.14 6.16
N PRO A 336 -2.29 -17.44 5.87
CA PRO A 336 -1.26 -18.45 6.09
C PRO A 336 0.06 -18.13 5.38
N GLN A 337 -0.01 -17.62 4.14
CA GLN A 337 1.21 -17.26 3.38
C GLN A 337 2.00 -16.11 4.01
N SER A 338 1.37 -15.26 4.84
CA SER A 338 2.11 -14.18 5.50
C SER A 338 2.90 -14.66 6.71
N LEU A 339 2.56 -15.82 7.30
CA LEU A 339 3.29 -16.40 8.43
C LEU A 339 4.73 -16.74 8.08
N ASP A 340 5.04 -17.08 6.82
CA ASP A 340 6.41 -17.31 6.36
C ASP A 340 7.33 -16.13 6.72
N GLN A 341 6.82 -14.89 6.68
CA GLN A 341 7.60 -13.69 7.05
C GLN A 341 8.03 -13.69 8.53
N LEU A 342 7.33 -14.43 9.38
CA LEU A 342 7.61 -14.55 10.82
C LEU A 342 8.51 -15.73 11.15
N LEU A 343 8.85 -16.58 10.18
CA LEU A 343 9.66 -17.79 10.39
C LEU A 343 11.13 -17.60 10.00
N HIS A 344 11.45 -16.49 9.32
CA HIS A 344 12.80 -16.21 8.83
C HIS A 344 13.39 -14.93 9.44
N PRO A 345 14.72 -14.84 9.57
CA PRO A 345 15.39 -13.58 9.90
C PRO A 345 14.98 -12.48 8.91
N THR A 346 14.73 -11.28 9.42
CA THR A 346 14.38 -10.11 8.61
C THR A 346 15.43 -9.02 8.78
N LEU A 347 15.59 -8.16 7.77
CA LEU A 347 16.50 -7.02 7.88
C LEU A 347 15.98 -6.01 8.90
N ASP A 348 16.85 -5.51 9.78
CA ASP A 348 16.50 -4.46 10.72
C ASP A 348 15.95 -3.24 9.94
N PRO A 349 14.70 -2.80 10.20
CA PRO A 349 14.10 -1.63 9.55
C PRO A 349 14.91 -0.35 9.73
N LYS A 350 15.71 -0.24 10.80
CA LYS A 350 16.52 0.95 11.12
C LYS A 350 17.91 0.89 10.47
N ALA A 351 18.31 -0.24 9.89
CA ALA A 351 19.62 -0.37 9.27
C ALA A 351 19.72 0.45 7.97
N VAL A 352 20.88 1.06 7.75
CA VAL A 352 21.21 1.71 6.48
C VAL A 352 21.41 0.64 5.41
N ARG A 353 20.74 0.79 4.27
CA ARG A 353 20.74 -0.19 3.17
C ARG A 353 21.27 0.45 1.90
N LYS A 354 22.31 -0.14 1.30
CA LYS A 354 22.82 0.26 -0.02
C LYS A 354 22.47 -0.80 -1.05
N ARG A 355 21.35 -0.62 -1.76
CA ARG A 355 20.86 -1.59 -2.73
C ARG A 355 21.82 -1.70 -3.93
N LEU A 356 22.22 -2.92 -4.25
CA LEU A 356 23.02 -3.28 -5.44
C LEU A 356 22.12 -3.60 -6.63
N ALA A 357 21.15 -4.47 -6.43
CA ALA A 357 20.26 -4.98 -7.47
C ALA A 357 18.98 -5.56 -6.86
N LYS A 358 18.10 -6.05 -7.73
CA LYS A 358 16.90 -6.80 -7.36
C LYS A 358 16.72 -7.98 -8.32
N GLY A 359 16.39 -9.14 -7.77
CA GLY A 359 15.97 -10.32 -8.50
C GLY A 359 14.57 -10.77 -8.07
N LEU A 360 14.28 -12.05 -8.31
CA LEU A 360 13.04 -12.69 -7.89
C LEU A 360 13.17 -13.21 -6.45
N PRO A 361 12.16 -13.00 -5.58
CA PRO A 361 12.15 -13.50 -4.20
C PRO A 361 11.89 -15.01 -4.17
N ALA A 362 12.93 -15.81 -4.45
CA ALA A 362 12.81 -17.23 -4.68
C ALA A 362 12.58 -18.06 -3.42
N SER A 363 13.25 -17.68 -2.32
CA SER A 363 13.07 -18.31 -1.00
C SER A 363 13.19 -17.23 0.09
N PRO A 364 12.21 -17.13 1.00
CA PRO A 364 12.11 -16.03 1.97
C PRO A 364 13.25 -16.02 3.02
N GLY A 365 13.37 -14.87 3.69
CA GLY A 365 14.35 -14.62 4.76
C GLY A 365 15.51 -13.72 4.36
N ALA A 366 16.29 -13.28 5.35
CA ALA A 366 17.46 -12.44 5.16
C ALA A 366 18.76 -13.20 5.48
N ALA A 367 19.80 -12.95 4.70
CA ALA A 367 21.13 -13.52 4.95
C ALA A 367 22.24 -12.56 4.54
N SER A 368 23.21 -12.35 5.43
CA SER A 368 24.46 -11.65 5.14
C SER A 368 25.64 -12.62 5.17
N GLY A 369 26.60 -12.42 4.27
CA GLY A 369 27.82 -13.24 4.25
C GLY A 369 28.79 -12.87 3.14
N LEU A 370 29.96 -13.50 3.18
CA LEU A 370 31.04 -13.34 2.21
C LEU A 370 30.64 -13.96 0.88
N VAL A 371 30.85 -13.23 -0.22
CA VAL A 371 30.58 -13.70 -1.57
C VAL A 371 31.56 -14.82 -1.94
N VAL A 372 31.02 -15.95 -2.38
CA VAL A 372 31.77 -17.07 -2.96
C VAL A 372 31.15 -17.47 -4.30
N PHE A 373 31.98 -17.91 -5.24
CA PHE A 373 31.54 -18.20 -6.62
C PHE A 373 31.56 -19.69 -7.01
N SER A 374 31.99 -20.56 -6.10
CA SER A 374 31.95 -22.02 -6.27
C SER A 374 31.39 -22.70 -5.01
N ALA A 375 30.76 -23.86 -5.22
CA ALA A 375 30.20 -24.67 -4.14
C ALA A 375 31.29 -25.17 -3.17
N ASP A 376 32.44 -25.61 -3.69
CA ASP A 376 33.58 -26.07 -2.88
C ASP A 376 34.15 -24.95 -1.99
N GLU A 377 34.22 -23.72 -2.50
CA GLU A 377 34.67 -22.58 -1.71
C GLU A 377 33.66 -22.21 -0.62
N ALA A 378 32.36 -22.36 -0.91
CA ALA A 378 31.29 -22.15 0.07
C ALA A 378 31.40 -23.15 1.24
N GLU A 379 31.59 -24.43 0.94
CA GLU A 379 31.75 -25.48 1.96
C GLU A 379 33.02 -25.29 2.79
N MET A 380 34.17 -25.10 2.14
CA MET A 380 35.45 -24.92 2.84
C MET A 380 35.43 -23.74 3.81
N ARG A 381 34.80 -22.62 3.42
CA ARG A 381 34.68 -21.43 4.27
C ARG A 381 33.64 -21.61 5.37
N ALA A 382 32.51 -22.24 5.07
CA ALA A 382 31.51 -22.55 6.08
C ALA A 382 32.05 -23.49 7.17
N GLN A 383 32.89 -24.47 6.82
CA GLN A 383 33.58 -25.35 7.79
C GLN A 383 34.53 -24.58 8.72
N LYS A 384 35.03 -23.41 8.29
CA LYS A 384 35.81 -22.49 9.13
C LYS A 384 34.95 -21.56 9.98
N GLY A 385 33.62 -21.69 9.92
CA GLY A 385 32.66 -20.85 10.64
C GLY A 385 32.32 -19.53 9.94
N GLU A 386 32.74 -19.33 8.68
CA GLU A 386 32.42 -18.11 7.93
C GLU A 386 30.99 -18.17 7.37
N ALA A 387 30.22 -17.09 7.54
CA ALA A 387 28.94 -16.93 6.87
C ALA A 387 29.17 -16.58 5.40
N VAL A 388 28.73 -17.41 4.47
CA VAL A 388 28.94 -17.22 3.02
C VAL A 388 27.64 -17.10 2.24
N ILE A 389 27.69 -16.34 1.13
CA ILE A 389 26.62 -16.22 0.15
C ILE A 389 27.13 -16.81 -1.17
N LEU A 390 26.49 -17.90 -1.61
CA LEU A 390 26.85 -18.56 -2.87
C LEU A 390 26.25 -17.78 -4.04
N VAL A 391 27.12 -17.25 -4.90
CA VAL A 391 26.75 -16.49 -6.09
C VAL A 391 27.06 -17.31 -7.34
N ARG A 392 26.04 -17.61 -8.14
CA ARG A 392 26.17 -18.37 -9.39
C ARG A 392 25.41 -17.70 -10.53
N ILE A 393 25.74 -18.03 -11.77
CA ILE A 393 24.87 -17.67 -12.91
C ILE A 393 23.59 -18.50 -12.81
N GLU A 394 23.75 -19.80 -12.63
CA GLU A 394 22.71 -20.78 -12.33
C GLU A 394 23.33 -21.90 -11.46
N THR A 395 22.51 -22.63 -10.71
CA THR A 395 22.94 -23.78 -9.90
C THR A 395 22.54 -25.08 -10.58
N SER A 396 23.31 -26.13 -10.35
CA SER A 396 23.06 -27.51 -10.77
C SER A 396 23.05 -28.45 -9.56
N PRO A 397 22.65 -29.73 -9.72
CA PRO A 397 22.74 -30.72 -8.64
C PRO A 397 24.14 -30.89 -8.06
N GLU A 398 25.20 -30.60 -8.83
CA GLU A 398 26.59 -30.64 -8.38
C GLU A 398 26.92 -29.53 -7.38
N ASP A 399 26.09 -28.49 -7.26
CA ASP A 399 26.31 -27.37 -6.34
C ASP A 399 25.66 -27.58 -4.95
N ILE A 400 25.00 -28.73 -4.71
CA ILE A 400 24.16 -28.98 -3.51
C ILE A 400 24.94 -28.81 -2.19
N HIS A 401 26.17 -29.33 -2.10
CA HIS A 401 27.00 -29.22 -0.88
C HIS A 401 27.27 -27.76 -0.52
N GLY A 402 27.65 -26.95 -1.52
CA GLY A 402 27.88 -25.51 -1.35
C GLY A 402 26.60 -24.73 -1.05
N MET A 403 25.47 -25.11 -1.66
CA MET A 403 24.16 -24.50 -1.39
C MET A 403 23.71 -24.76 0.05
N HIS A 404 23.94 -25.96 0.58
CA HIS A 404 23.63 -26.32 1.96
C HIS A 404 24.53 -25.57 2.96
N ALA A 405 25.81 -25.44 2.63
CA ALA A 405 26.80 -24.72 3.42
C ALA A 405 26.56 -23.20 3.48
N ALA A 406 26.01 -22.61 2.41
CA ALA A 406 25.78 -21.17 2.33
C ALA A 406 24.63 -20.69 3.22
N ARG A 407 24.73 -19.45 3.71
CA ARG A 407 23.65 -18.77 4.45
C ARG A 407 22.57 -18.23 3.53
N GLY A 408 22.89 -18.00 2.26
CA GLY A 408 21.94 -17.57 1.23
C GLY A 408 22.51 -17.80 -0.16
N ILE A 409 21.62 -17.82 -1.16
CA ILE A 409 21.94 -18.17 -2.55
C ILE A 409 21.48 -17.05 -3.48
N LEU A 410 22.37 -16.60 -4.35
CA LEU A 410 22.09 -15.60 -5.37
C LEU A 410 22.36 -16.19 -6.76
N THR A 411 21.37 -16.14 -7.65
CA THR A 411 21.58 -16.46 -9.06
C THR A 411 21.24 -15.31 -9.99
N THR A 412 22.03 -15.13 -11.05
CA THR A 412 21.76 -14.10 -12.08
C THR A 412 20.71 -14.55 -13.10
N ARG A 413 20.55 -15.87 -13.27
CA ARG A 413 19.53 -16.51 -14.11
C ARG A 413 18.67 -17.48 -13.30
N GLY A 414 17.55 -17.90 -13.89
CA GLY A 414 16.58 -18.82 -13.27
C GLY A 414 15.36 -18.10 -12.70
N GLY A 415 14.21 -18.77 -12.80
CA GLY A 415 12.93 -18.28 -12.28
C GLY A 415 12.60 -18.83 -10.89
N MET A 416 11.37 -18.57 -10.44
CA MET A 416 10.82 -19.07 -9.17
C MET A 416 10.79 -20.60 -9.04
N THR A 417 10.90 -21.33 -10.14
CA THR A 417 10.93 -22.81 -10.22
C THR A 417 12.30 -23.36 -10.63
N SER A 418 13.33 -22.52 -10.66
CA SER A 418 14.69 -22.95 -10.97
C SER A 418 15.25 -23.88 -9.89
N HIS A 419 16.30 -24.64 -10.23
CA HIS A 419 17.00 -25.52 -9.30
C HIS A 419 17.36 -24.79 -7.99
N ALA A 420 17.95 -23.60 -8.08
CA ALA A 420 18.27 -22.76 -6.93
C ALA A 420 17.06 -22.46 -6.05
N ALA A 421 15.94 -22.04 -6.67
CA ALA A 421 14.73 -21.67 -5.96
C ALA A 421 14.07 -22.87 -5.25
N VAL A 422 14.02 -24.03 -5.91
CA VAL A 422 13.39 -25.24 -5.36
C VAL A 422 14.21 -25.79 -4.18
N VAL A 423 15.53 -25.92 -4.37
CA VAL A 423 16.44 -26.46 -3.36
C VAL A 423 16.56 -25.51 -2.16
N ALA A 424 16.72 -24.20 -2.40
CA ALA A 424 16.82 -23.23 -1.31
C ALA A 424 15.57 -23.16 -0.44
N ARG A 425 14.37 -23.28 -1.04
CA ARG A 425 13.12 -23.38 -0.27
C ARG A 425 13.06 -24.66 0.56
N GLY A 426 13.48 -25.79 -0.02
CA GLY A 426 13.56 -27.07 0.71
C GLY A 426 14.49 -27.00 1.93
N MET A 427 15.59 -26.25 1.82
CA MET A 427 16.58 -26.05 2.88
C MET A 427 16.29 -24.86 3.80
N GLY A 428 15.20 -24.10 3.58
CA GLY A 428 14.90 -22.89 4.35
C GLY A 428 15.96 -21.79 4.24
N ARG A 429 16.72 -21.75 3.14
CA ARG A 429 17.77 -20.74 2.90
C ARG A 429 17.22 -19.57 2.08
N PRO A 430 17.50 -18.31 2.46
CA PRO A 430 17.19 -17.15 1.63
C PRO A 430 17.76 -17.28 0.23
N CYS A 431 16.93 -17.04 -0.79
CA CYS A 431 17.35 -17.12 -2.18
C CYS A 431 16.76 -15.99 -3.01
N VAL A 432 17.63 -15.32 -3.75
CA VAL A 432 17.25 -14.36 -4.79
C VAL A 432 17.68 -14.95 -6.12
N ALA A 433 16.72 -15.29 -6.97
CA ALA A 433 16.98 -15.91 -8.27
C ALA A 433 16.77 -14.92 -9.41
N GLY A 434 17.43 -15.13 -10.55
CA GLY A 434 17.16 -14.34 -11.76
C GLY A 434 17.49 -12.85 -11.62
N ALA A 435 18.52 -12.50 -10.85
CA ALA A 435 19.00 -11.13 -10.70
C ALA A 435 19.75 -10.66 -11.96
N GLY A 436 19.03 -10.48 -13.07
CA GLY A 436 19.62 -10.18 -14.39
C GLY A 436 20.38 -8.85 -14.46
N GLY A 437 20.20 -7.96 -13.48
CA GLY A 437 21.00 -6.74 -13.32
C GLY A 437 22.40 -6.96 -12.73
N ILE A 438 22.77 -8.20 -12.41
CA ILE A 438 24.08 -8.61 -11.90
C ILE A 438 24.83 -9.38 -12.98
N HIS A 439 26.06 -8.96 -13.26
CA HIS A 439 26.99 -9.71 -14.09
C HIS A 439 28.06 -10.39 -13.22
N VAL A 440 28.25 -11.69 -13.40
CA VAL A 440 29.23 -12.51 -12.66
C VAL A 440 30.35 -12.91 -13.60
N ASP A 441 31.58 -12.67 -13.18
CA ASP A 441 32.80 -13.10 -13.86
C ASP A 441 33.57 -14.06 -12.95
N TYR A 442 33.58 -15.34 -13.32
CA TYR A 442 34.27 -16.39 -12.59
C TYR A 442 35.79 -16.32 -12.69
N GLY A 443 36.34 -15.76 -13.78
CA GLY A 443 37.77 -15.63 -13.99
C GLY A 443 38.40 -14.59 -13.06
N THR A 444 37.72 -13.45 -12.89
CA THR A 444 38.14 -12.42 -11.93
C THR A 444 37.55 -12.61 -10.53
N LYS A 445 36.64 -13.57 -10.35
CA LYS A 445 35.85 -13.78 -9.13
C LYS A 445 35.19 -12.48 -8.64
N THR A 446 34.47 -11.83 -9.55
CA THR A 446 33.75 -10.58 -9.27
C THR A 446 32.30 -10.63 -9.71
N LEU A 447 31.45 -9.88 -9.02
CA LEU A 447 30.11 -9.54 -9.48
C LEU A 447 29.99 -8.02 -9.63
N THR A 448 29.25 -7.57 -10.64
CA THR A 448 29.04 -6.15 -10.95
C THR A 448 27.56 -5.84 -11.12
N ALA A 449 27.11 -4.74 -10.52
CA ALA A 449 25.74 -4.26 -10.59
C ALA A 449 25.71 -2.73 -10.49
N GLY A 450 25.08 -2.05 -11.46
CA GLY A 450 24.88 -0.60 -11.42
C GLY A 450 26.17 0.23 -11.23
N GLY A 451 27.29 -0.24 -11.78
CA GLY A 451 28.61 0.42 -11.65
C GLY A 451 29.36 0.12 -10.34
N VAL A 452 28.80 -0.69 -9.43
CA VAL A 452 29.47 -1.19 -8.22
C VAL A 452 30.02 -2.59 -8.49
N SER A 453 31.27 -2.83 -8.11
CA SER A 453 31.93 -4.15 -8.20
C SER A 453 32.15 -4.72 -6.80
N VAL A 454 31.81 -5.99 -6.61
CA VAL A 454 31.96 -6.75 -5.38
C VAL A 454 32.81 -7.99 -5.70
N ARG A 455 33.84 -8.24 -4.91
CA ARG A 455 34.81 -9.33 -5.13
C ARG A 455 34.50 -10.53 -4.23
N ALA A 456 35.11 -11.68 -4.54
CA ALA A 456 35.09 -12.81 -3.62
C ALA A 456 35.63 -12.41 -2.25
N GLY A 457 34.93 -12.81 -1.19
CA GLY A 457 35.25 -12.42 0.18
C GLY A 457 34.66 -11.08 0.62
N ASP A 458 34.09 -10.27 -0.27
CA ASP A 458 33.32 -9.09 0.15
C ASP A 458 31.97 -9.52 0.71
N THR A 459 31.42 -8.75 1.64
CA THR A 459 30.10 -9.05 2.23
C THR A 459 28.96 -8.48 1.38
N ILE A 460 27.93 -9.29 1.15
CA ILE A 460 26.63 -8.83 0.66
C ILE A 460 25.52 -9.30 1.59
N THR A 461 24.36 -8.68 1.46
CA THR A 461 23.15 -9.11 2.15
C THR A 461 22.02 -9.34 1.15
N LEU A 462 21.33 -10.47 1.30
CA LEU A 462 20.15 -10.86 0.52
C LEU A 462 18.90 -10.70 1.37
N ASP A 463 17.85 -10.15 0.77
CA ASP A 463 16.47 -10.28 1.26
C ASP A 463 15.69 -11.13 0.27
N GLY A 464 15.56 -12.41 0.61
CA GLY A 464 14.86 -13.41 -0.18
C GLY A 464 13.33 -13.24 -0.19
N ALA A 465 12.76 -12.43 0.71
CA ALA A 465 11.33 -12.14 0.72
C ALA A 465 10.97 -11.03 -0.29
N THR A 466 11.83 -10.02 -0.45
CA THR A 466 11.61 -8.91 -1.39
C THR A 466 12.35 -9.08 -2.73
N GLY A 467 13.36 -9.96 -2.75
CA GLY A 467 14.27 -10.16 -3.88
C GLY A 467 15.38 -9.10 -3.94
N GLU A 468 15.54 -8.26 -2.91
CA GLU A 468 16.54 -7.19 -2.90
C GLU A 468 17.92 -7.68 -2.47
N ILE A 469 18.96 -7.05 -3.02
CA ILE A 469 20.36 -7.41 -2.81
C ILE A 469 21.09 -6.13 -2.40
N PHE A 470 21.84 -6.19 -1.30
CA PHE A 470 22.50 -5.04 -0.69
C PHE A 470 24.02 -5.24 -0.60
N ALA A 471 24.76 -4.15 -0.79
CA ALA A 471 26.21 -4.13 -0.56
C ALA A 471 26.50 -4.08 0.94
N GLY A 472 27.44 -4.90 1.39
CA GLY A 472 27.86 -4.95 2.78
C GLY A 472 26.92 -5.75 3.68
N PHE A 473 27.26 -5.72 4.96
CA PHE A 473 26.47 -6.32 6.02
C PHE A 473 25.28 -5.42 6.38
N VAL A 474 24.09 -6.00 6.50
CA VAL A 474 22.91 -5.32 7.02
C VAL A 474 22.46 -6.09 8.27
N PRO A 475 22.35 -5.44 9.44
CA PRO A 475 21.83 -6.07 10.65
C PRO A 475 20.49 -6.77 10.43
N MET A 476 20.33 -7.94 11.03
CA MET A 476 19.13 -8.77 10.97
C MET A 476 18.51 -8.93 12.35
N ILE A 477 17.20 -9.14 12.38
CA ILE A 477 16.44 -9.48 13.58
C ILE A 477 15.97 -10.92 13.42
N GLU A 478 16.35 -11.76 14.39
CA GLU A 478 15.87 -13.14 14.46
C GLU A 478 14.38 -13.16 14.81
N PRO A 479 13.58 -14.06 14.19
CA PRO A 479 12.17 -14.17 14.48
C PRO A 479 11.98 -14.69 15.91
N ALA A 480 11.15 -13.99 16.68
CA ALA A 480 10.68 -14.49 17.96
C ALA A 480 9.47 -15.40 17.72
N LEU A 481 9.66 -16.73 17.80
CA LEU A 481 8.58 -17.72 17.77
C LEU A 481 7.87 -17.83 19.13
N SER A 482 7.63 -16.69 19.77
CA SER A 482 7.08 -16.58 21.12
C SER A 482 6.00 -15.50 21.19
N GLY A 483 5.29 -15.42 22.32
CA GLY A 483 4.17 -14.48 22.49
C GLY A 483 2.97 -14.85 21.61
N ASP A 484 2.42 -13.86 20.91
CA ASP A 484 1.16 -13.98 20.16
C ASP A 484 1.21 -15.06 19.08
N PHE A 485 2.36 -15.26 18.43
CA PHE A 485 2.52 -16.32 17.43
C PHE A 485 2.30 -17.71 18.04
N ALA A 486 2.92 -17.99 19.19
CA ALA A 486 2.78 -19.27 19.87
C ALA A 486 1.34 -19.51 20.37
N ILE A 487 0.66 -18.44 20.82
CA ILE A 487 -0.75 -18.50 21.23
C ILE A 487 -1.64 -18.86 20.03
N LEU A 488 -1.45 -18.18 18.89
CA LEU A 488 -2.21 -18.45 17.66
C LEU A 488 -1.97 -19.88 17.14
N MET A 489 -0.72 -20.34 17.14
CA MET A 489 -0.37 -21.70 16.75
C MET A 489 -0.97 -22.74 17.70
N GLY A 490 -1.01 -22.47 19.00
CA GLY A 490 -1.71 -23.32 19.98
C GLY A 490 -3.19 -23.48 19.65
N TRP A 491 -3.89 -22.39 19.35
CA TRP A 491 -5.30 -22.46 18.91
C TRP A 491 -5.46 -23.23 17.59
N ALA A 492 -4.54 -23.03 16.64
CA ALA A 492 -4.55 -23.74 15.37
C ALA A 492 -4.34 -25.26 15.57
N ASP A 493 -3.43 -25.66 16.46
CA ASP A 493 -3.17 -27.05 16.82
C ASP A 493 -4.36 -27.73 17.52
N GLU A 494 -5.10 -27.01 18.37
CA GLU A 494 -6.30 -27.52 19.03
C GLU A 494 -7.45 -27.77 18.04
N ILE A 495 -7.59 -26.93 17.01
CA ILE A 495 -8.72 -26.97 16.07
C ILE A 495 -8.44 -27.89 14.88
N ARG A 496 -7.17 -28.01 14.45
CA ARG A 496 -6.85 -28.76 13.23
C ARG A 496 -7.14 -30.25 13.36
N ARG A 497 -7.67 -30.82 12.29
CA ARG A 497 -7.86 -32.28 12.16
C ARG A 497 -6.64 -32.98 11.56
N LEU A 498 -5.95 -32.33 10.62
CA LEU A 498 -4.79 -32.90 9.96
C LEU A 498 -3.57 -32.80 10.87
N LYS A 499 -2.79 -33.89 10.91
CA LYS A 499 -1.46 -33.87 11.51
C LYS A 499 -0.48 -33.22 10.55
N VAL A 500 0.45 -32.44 11.10
CA VAL A 500 1.54 -31.82 10.32
C VAL A 500 2.82 -32.61 10.59
N ARG A 501 3.35 -33.23 9.54
CA ARG A 501 4.65 -33.93 9.54
C ARG A 501 5.60 -33.18 8.62
N ALA A 502 6.90 -33.31 8.87
CA ALA A 502 7.92 -32.66 8.05
C ALA A 502 8.52 -33.60 7.01
N ASN A 503 9.02 -33.01 5.93
CA ASN A 503 9.96 -33.67 5.04
C ASN A 503 11.35 -33.32 5.57
N ALA A 504 12.07 -34.30 6.12
CA ALA A 504 13.37 -34.08 6.74
C ALA A 504 14.29 -35.25 6.45
N GLU A 505 15.55 -34.93 6.16
CA GLU A 505 16.54 -35.90 5.69
C GLU A 505 17.74 -35.95 6.64
N THR A 506 18.07 -34.85 7.32
CA THR A 506 19.13 -34.83 8.32
C THR A 506 18.60 -34.79 9.76
N PRO A 507 19.39 -35.19 10.77
CA PRO A 507 19.02 -35.00 12.18
C PRO A 507 18.73 -33.54 12.53
N LEU A 508 19.47 -32.60 11.93
CA LEU A 508 19.27 -31.16 12.14
C LEU A 508 17.92 -30.68 11.59
N ASP A 509 17.53 -31.14 10.40
CA ASP A 509 16.23 -30.82 9.80
C ASP A 509 15.10 -31.37 10.67
N ALA A 510 15.24 -32.61 11.17
CA ALA A 510 14.26 -33.23 12.03
C ALA A 510 14.12 -32.51 13.38
N GLU A 511 15.23 -32.06 13.98
CA GLU A 511 15.21 -31.27 15.21
C GLU A 511 14.55 -29.90 14.98
N THR A 512 14.89 -29.24 13.87
CA THR A 512 14.32 -27.94 13.49
C THR A 512 12.82 -28.07 13.25
N ALA A 513 12.39 -29.04 12.44
CA ALA A 513 10.99 -29.32 12.19
C ALA A 513 10.20 -29.57 13.49
N ARG A 514 10.80 -30.32 14.43
CA ARG A 514 10.19 -30.56 15.74
C ARG A 514 10.03 -29.29 16.56
N LYS A 515 11.00 -28.35 16.51
CA LYS A 515 10.89 -27.03 17.17
C LYS A 515 9.73 -26.20 16.62
N PHE A 516 9.38 -26.36 15.34
CA PHE A 516 8.22 -25.74 14.70
C PHE A 516 6.90 -26.51 14.89
N GLY A 517 6.88 -27.58 15.70
CA GLY A 517 5.66 -28.33 16.03
C GLY A 517 5.35 -29.53 15.12
N ALA A 518 6.28 -29.96 14.25
CA ALA A 518 6.07 -31.15 13.45
C ALA A 518 5.90 -32.42 14.33
N GLU A 519 4.85 -33.19 14.06
CA GLU A 519 4.48 -34.41 14.79
C GLU A 519 5.20 -35.68 14.28
N GLY A 520 6.22 -35.52 13.46
CA GLY A 520 7.02 -36.61 12.91
C GLY A 520 7.51 -36.32 11.49
N ILE A 521 8.23 -37.27 10.90
CA ILE A 521 8.77 -37.15 9.54
C ILE A 521 7.88 -37.91 8.57
N GLY A 522 7.22 -37.23 7.64
CA GLY A 522 6.31 -37.80 6.66
C GLY A 522 7.03 -38.33 5.42
N LEU A 523 8.19 -37.76 5.10
CA LEU A 523 9.05 -38.14 4.00
C LEU A 523 10.50 -37.91 4.40
N SER A 524 11.34 -38.94 4.23
CA SER A 524 12.79 -38.83 4.31
C SER A 524 13.35 -39.41 3.01
N ARG A 525 13.94 -38.57 2.17
CA ARG A 525 14.46 -38.96 0.86
C ARG A 525 15.86 -39.52 1.04
N THR A 526 16.02 -40.82 0.81
CA THR A 526 17.30 -41.49 0.98
C THR A 526 18.29 -41.13 -0.12
N GLU A 527 17.82 -40.67 -1.29
CA GLU A 527 18.64 -40.30 -2.44
C GLU A 527 19.71 -39.26 -2.07
N HIS A 528 19.36 -38.27 -1.25
CA HIS A 528 20.29 -37.23 -0.81
C HIS A 528 21.34 -37.74 0.17
N MET A 529 21.06 -38.83 0.89
CA MET A 529 22.03 -39.50 1.76
C MET A 529 23.09 -40.31 0.98
N PHE A 530 22.91 -40.48 -0.33
CA PHE A 530 23.91 -41.09 -1.21
C PHE A 530 24.75 -40.06 -1.96
N PHE A 531 24.39 -38.76 -1.90
CA PHE A 531 25.15 -37.68 -2.52
C PHE A 531 26.29 -37.13 -1.64
N ASP A 532 26.46 -37.68 -0.43
CA ASP A 532 27.56 -37.33 0.45
C ASP A 532 28.91 -37.74 -0.17
N PRO A 533 29.93 -36.85 -0.20
CA PRO A 533 31.26 -37.17 -0.75
C PRO A 533 31.90 -38.43 -0.15
N GLU A 534 31.60 -38.79 1.10
CA GLU A 534 32.11 -40.02 1.72
C GLU A 534 31.48 -41.30 1.13
N ARG A 535 30.35 -41.18 0.44
CA ARG A 535 29.61 -42.30 -0.16
C ARG A 535 29.66 -42.34 -1.68
N ILE A 536 29.94 -41.20 -2.33
CA ILE A 536 30.31 -41.13 -3.75
C ILE A 536 31.80 -41.49 -3.88
N GLY A 537 32.15 -42.77 -3.77
CA GLY A 537 33.54 -43.20 -3.94
C GLY A 537 33.96 -44.55 -3.32
N ALA A 538 33.02 -45.42 -2.96
CA ALA A 538 33.30 -46.80 -2.54
C ALA A 538 33.03 -47.80 -3.67
#